data_AF-A0A1G3QDB5-F1
#
_entry.id   AF-A0A1G3QDB5-F1
#
_cell.length_a   1.000
_cell.length_b   1.000
_cell.length_c   1.000
_cell.angle_alpha   90.00
_cell.angle_beta   90.00
_cell.angle_gamma   90.00
#
_symmetry.space_group_name_H-M   'P 1'
#
loop_
_entity.id
_entity.type
_entity.pdbx_description
1 polymer ?
#
loop_
_entity_poly.entity_id
_entity_poly.type
_entity_poly.pdbx_seq_one_letter_code
_entity_poly.pdbx_strand_id
1 'polypeptide(L)'
;MVQANSISTLAKETFGAPLWATGIFTTIITAIVILGGVQSIARVCTLLVPLMAVFYIIGCLIILGINNEVLLPALVLIGKSAFTPQAAGGGFIGASVIMAARYGIARGLFSNEADLGSAPIVAAAAKTKNPVKQALVSATGTFWDTVVVCAMTGLVLVSTIMRYPGDFGAINGAVMTKRAFAEIPVVGPTILTVGLLTFVYSTILGWSYYGERSVEYLFGKRSIMPYRVGNEEISPGGEHQRTQHAPSPGCFSRRTSLRR
;
A
#
# COMPACT_ATOMS: atom_id res chain seq x y z
N MET A 1 -8.64 5.01 -6.78
CA MET A 1 -9.48 5.69 -5.77
C MET A 1 -8.88 5.71 -4.36
N VAL A 2 -8.60 4.56 -3.71
CA VAL A 2 -8.04 4.53 -2.32
C VAL A 2 -6.74 5.32 -2.17
N GLN A 3 -5.82 5.14 -3.12
CA GLN A 3 -4.52 5.82 -3.14
C GLN A 3 -4.68 7.34 -3.37
N ALA A 4 -5.50 7.74 -4.34
CA ALA A 4 -5.79 9.15 -4.61
C ALA A 4 -6.41 9.87 -3.38
N ASN A 5 -7.34 9.21 -2.68
CA ASN A 5 -7.94 9.75 -1.45
C ASN A 5 -6.91 9.95 -0.34
N SER A 6 -5.96 9.03 -0.22
CA SER A 6 -4.85 9.13 0.75
C SER A 6 -3.95 10.33 0.44
N ILE A 7 -3.60 10.57 -0.84
CA ILE A 7 -2.82 11.76 -1.25
C ILE A 7 -3.54 13.05 -0.87
N SER A 8 -4.82 13.18 -1.24
CA SER A 8 -5.56 14.41 -0.99
C SER A 8 -5.76 14.69 0.49
N THR A 9 -5.94 13.65 1.31
CA THR A 9 -6.03 13.79 2.77
C THR A 9 -4.68 14.21 3.37
N LEU A 10 -3.58 13.56 2.96
CA LEU A 10 -2.23 13.91 3.43
C LEU A 10 -1.80 15.31 3.03
N ALA A 11 -2.13 15.72 1.81
CA ALA A 11 -1.82 17.06 1.29
C ALA A 11 -2.63 18.14 2.02
N LYS A 12 -3.90 17.87 2.34
CA LYS A 12 -4.71 18.76 3.19
C LYS A 12 -4.13 18.88 4.59
N GLU A 13 -3.75 17.77 5.21
CA GLU A 13 -3.25 17.79 6.58
C GLU A 13 -1.83 18.36 6.73
N THR A 14 -1.00 18.28 5.69
CA THR A 14 0.41 18.72 5.75
C THR A 14 0.59 20.13 5.20
N PHE A 15 -0.08 20.45 4.08
CA PHE A 15 0.10 21.71 3.35
C PHE A 15 -1.13 22.63 3.42
N GLY A 16 -2.22 22.21 4.08
CA GLY A 16 -3.47 22.96 4.11
C GLY A 16 -4.19 23.03 2.76
N ALA A 17 -3.74 22.27 1.76
CA ALA A 17 -4.26 22.35 0.41
C ALA A 17 -5.68 21.77 0.32
N PRO A 18 -6.60 22.40 -0.42
CA PRO A 18 -7.95 21.88 -0.55
C PRO A 18 -7.97 20.60 -1.40
N LEU A 19 -8.86 19.66 -1.03
CA LEU A 19 -8.94 18.32 -1.65
C LEU A 19 -9.08 18.38 -3.17
N TRP A 20 -9.92 19.28 -3.69
CA TRP A 20 -10.15 19.45 -5.13
C TRP A 20 -8.87 19.88 -5.88
N ALA A 21 -8.08 20.79 -5.32
CA ALA A 21 -6.84 21.26 -5.95
C ALA A 21 -5.78 20.16 -5.98
N THR A 22 -5.66 19.39 -4.89
CA THR A 22 -4.73 18.26 -4.83
C THR A 22 -5.10 17.17 -5.83
N GLY A 23 -6.41 16.89 -5.99
CA GLY A 23 -6.94 15.97 -6.99
C GLY A 23 -6.57 16.41 -8.41
N ILE A 24 -6.92 17.64 -8.80
CA ILE A 24 -6.59 18.20 -10.12
C ILE A 24 -5.08 18.14 -10.40
N PHE A 25 -4.26 18.54 -9.43
CA PHE A 25 -2.81 18.50 -9.55
C PHE A 25 -2.29 17.07 -9.79
N THR A 26 -2.75 16.10 -8.99
CA THR A 26 -2.36 14.70 -9.18
C THR A 26 -2.83 14.14 -10.51
N THR A 27 -4.04 14.48 -10.96
CA THR A 27 -4.57 14.06 -12.26
C THR A 27 -3.70 14.55 -13.41
N ILE A 28 -3.35 15.85 -13.41
CA ILE A 28 -2.53 16.45 -14.47
C ILE A 28 -1.16 15.76 -14.55
N ILE A 29 -0.47 15.59 -13.42
CA ILE A 29 0.85 14.95 -13.43
C ILE A 29 0.73 13.47 -13.84
N THR A 30 -0.29 12.76 -13.36
CA THR A 30 -0.52 11.36 -13.75
C THR A 30 -0.77 11.24 -15.26
N ALA A 31 -1.60 12.12 -15.84
CA ALA A 31 -1.88 12.14 -17.27
C ALA A 31 -0.60 12.34 -18.09
N ILE A 32 0.26 13.29 -17.71
CA ILE A 32 1.54 13.53 -18.39
C ILE A 32 2.40 12.25 -18.41
N VAL A 33 2.46 11.51 -17.30
CA VAL A 33 3.27 10.29 -17.20
C VAL A 33 2.65 9.13 -17.98
N ILE A 34 1.34 8.91 -17.87
CA ILE A 34 0.62 7.81 -18.52
C ILE A 34 0.59 8.00 -20.04
N LEU A 35 0.38 9.21 -20.54
CA LEU A 35 0.38 9.50 -21.98
C LEU A 35 1.72 9.15 -22.65
N GLY A 36 2.83 9.30 -21.91
CA GLY A 36 4.17 8.84 -22.35
C GLY A 36 4.36 7.32 -22.42
N GLY A 37 3.36 6.54 -21.99
CA GLY A 37 3.34 5.08 -22.06
C GLY A 37 4.29 4.37 -21.08
N VAL A 38 4.47 3.06 -21.28
CA VAL A 38 5.17 2.17 -20.33
C VAL A 38 6.61 2.61 -20.02
N GLN A 39 7.32 3.16 -21.01
CA GLN A 39 8.69 3.64 -20.80
C GLN A 39 8.75 4.93 -19.97
N SER A 40 7.70 5.75 -20.01
CA SER A 40 7.57 6.93 -19.15
C SER A 40 7.30 6.50 -17.71
N ILE A 41 6.30 5.64 -17.52
CA ILE A 41 5.93 5.07 -16.21
C ILE A 41 7.15 4.40 -15.56
N ALA A 42 7.85 3.52 -16.29
CA ALA A 42 9.02 2.83 -15.77
C ALA A 42 10.15 3.80 -15.36
N ARG A 43 10.41 4.85 -16.14
CA ARG A 43 11.44 5.87 -15.80
C ARG A 43 11.09 6.60 -14.51
N VAL A 44 9.84 7.03 -14.36
CA VAL A 44 9.38 7.74 -13.15
C VAL A 44 9.43 6.83 -11.93
N CYS A 45 8.91 5.60 -12.03
CA CYS A 45 8.94 4.64 -10.93
C CYS A 45 10.36 4.22 -10.55
N THR A 46 11.28 4.08 -11.51
CA THR A 46 12.69 3.73 -11.23
C THR A 46 13.40 4.80 -10.40
N LEU A 47 12.96 6.06 -10.47
CA LEU A 47 13.48 7.14 -9.62
C LEU A 47 12.74 7.24 -8.28
N LEU A 48 11.40 7.18 -8.30
CA LEU A 48 10.57 7.37 -7.11
C LEU A 48 10.68 6.23 -6.10
N VAL A 49 10.68 4.98 -6.57
CA VAL A 49 10.64 3.78 -5.70
C VAL A 49 11.91 3.62 -4.85
N PRO A 50 13.13 3.80 -5.38
CA PRO A 50 14.32 3.78 -4.52
C PRO A 50 14.37 4.98 -3.57
N LEU A 51 13.97 6.16 -4.05
CA LEU A 51 13.97 7.37 -3.26
C LEU A 51 13.03 7.24 -2.04
N MET A 52 11.79 6.81 -2.26
CA MET A 52 10.83 6.60 -1.17
C MET A 52 11.32 5.54 -0.18
N ALA A 53 11.91 4.44 -0.67
CA ALA A 53 12.38 3.34 0.17
C ALA A 53 13.52 3.82 1.09
N VAL A 54 14.48 4.57 0.56
CA VAL A 54 15.58 5.13 1.34
C VAL A 54 15.07 6.08 2.43
N PHE A 55 14.23 7.06 2.07
CA PHE A 55 13.67 8.00 3.06
C PHE A 55 12.83 7.30 4.13
N TYR A 56 12.02 6.33 3.73
CA TYR A 56 11.16 5.59 4.64
C TYR A 56 11.96 4.70 5.59
N ILE A 57 12.91 3.91 5.07
CA ILE A 57 13.77 3.03 5.87
C ILE A 57 14.60 3.85 6.85
N ILE A 58 15.21 4.97 6.41
CA ILE A 58 15.97 5.85 7.30
C ILE A 58 15.07 6.39 8.42
N GLY A 59 13.86 6.87 8.08
CA GLY A 59 12.90 7.36 9.08
C GLY A 59 12.52 6.29 10.10
N CYS A 60 12.23 5.06 9.64
CA CYS A 60 11.99 3.94 10.53
C CYS A 60 13.20 3.62 11.42
N LEU A 61 14.41 3.58 10.88
CA LEU A 61 15.62 3.29 11.66
C LEU A 61 15.88 4.34 12.74
N ILE A 62 15.64 5.62 12.45
CA ILE A 62 15.77 6.70 13.45
C ILE A 62 14.77 6.48 14.59
N ILE A 63 13.50 6.19 14.29
CA ILE A 63 12.47 5.94 15.32
C ILE A 63 12.80 4.70 16.14
N LEU A 64 13.24 3.61 15.50
CA LEU A 64 13.67 2.42 16.22
C LEU A 64 14.90 2.67 17.10
N GLY A 65 15.78 3.60 16.71
CA GLY A 65 16.88 4.09 17.54
C GLY A 65 16.41 4.89 18.77
N ILE A 66 15.40 5.75 18.59
CA ILE A 66 14.75 6.49 19.70
C ILE A 66 14.03 5.52 20.66
N ASN A 67 13.43 4.47 20.11
CA ASN A 67 12.66 3.45 20.84
C ASN A 67 13.48 2.20 21.18
N ASN A 68 14.81 2.31 21.24
CA ASN A 68 15.72 1.17 21.43
C ASN A 68 15.42 0.36 22.71
N GLU A 69 15.01 1.01 23.80
CA GLU A 69 14.67 0.40 25.08
C GLU A 69 13.47 -0.55 24.99
N VAL A 70 12.47 -0.20 24.16
CA VAL A 70 11.23 -0.97 23.99
C VAL A 70 11.28 -1.90 22.77
N LEU A 71 12.36 -1.87 21.99
CA LEU A 71 12.51 -2.66 20.77
C LEU A 71 12.46 -4.17 21.01
N LEU A 72 13.24 -4.65 21.99
CA LEU A 72 13.27 -6.07 22.34
C LEU A 72 11.92 -6.53 22.96
N PRO A 73 11.33 -5.78 23.92
CA PRO A 73 9.95 -6.03 24.36
C PRO A 73 8.92 -6.06 23.22
N ALA A 74 9.01 -5.17 22.23
CA ALA A 74 8.10 -5.12 21.09
C ALA A 74 8.19 -6.37 20.20
N LEU A 75 9.41 -6.87 19.93
CA LEU A 75 9.59 -8.13 19.18
C LEU A 75 9.02 -9.33 19.95
N VAL A 76 9.26 -9.38 21.26
CA VAL A 76 8.69 -10.43 22.12
C VAL A 76 7.16 -10.35 22.15
N LEU A 77 6.61 -9.14 22.20
CA LEU A 77 5.16 -8.92 22.15
C LEU A 77 4.58 -9.40 20.82
N ILE A 78 5.18 -9.04 19.68
CA ILE A 78 4.73 -9.49 18.36
C ILE A 78 4.76 -11.02 18.28
N GLY A 79 5.86 -11.65 18.70
CA GLY A 79 6.00 -13.11 18.69
C GLY A 79 4.97 -13.79 19.60
N LYS A 80 4.77 -13.28 20.82
CA LYS A 80 3.76 -13.80 21.74
C LYS A 80 2.35 -13.59 21.16
N SER A 81 1.97 -12.39 20.76
CA SER A 81 0.63 -12.13 20.22
C SER A 81 0.32 -12.92 18.94
N ALA A 82 1.34 -13.27 18.14
CA ALA A 82 1.18 -14.08 16.94
C ALA A 82 1.01 -15.59 17.24
N PHE A 83 1.74 -16.12 18.22
CA PHE A 83 1.84 -17.57 18.48
C PHE A 83 1.25 -18.04 19.80
N THR A 84 0.72 -17.15 20.63
CA THR A 84 0.07 -17.58 21.87
C THR A 84 -1.43 -17.74 21.63
N PRO A 85 -1.94 -18.98 21.53
CA PRO A 85 -3.35 -19.25 21.71
C PRO A 85 -3.67 -19.13 23.20
N GLN A 86 -3.68 -17.93 23.77
CA GLN A 86 -4.38 -17.73 25.06
C GLN A 86 -5.88 -17.78 24.76
N ALA A 87 -6.65 -18.83 24.94
CA ALA A 87 -6.49 -20.12 25.57
C ALA A 87 -7.27 -21.15 24.73
N ALA A 88 -6.91 -22.42 24.82
CA ALA A 88 -7.67 -23.56 24.29
C ALA A 88 -9.05 -23.77 24.97
N GLY A 89 -9.82 -22.70 25.21
CA GLY A 89 -11.06 -22.80 26.02
C GLY A 89 -12.07 -21.65 26.02
N GLY A 90 -12.07 -20.65 25.11
CA GLY A 90 -13.13 -19.62 25.17
C GLY A 90 -13.24 -18.69 23.97
N GLY A 91 -14.37 -18.73 23.26
CA GLY A 91 -14.58 -18.13 21.94
C GLY A 91 -14.43 -16.61 21.77
N PHE A 92 -14.18 -15.83 22.83
CA PHE A 92 -13.93 -14.39 22.72
C PHE A 92 -12.46 -14.01 22.47
N ILE A 93 -11.50 -14.83 22.92
CA ILE A 93 -10.06 -14.52 22.78
C ILE A 93 -9.43 -15.29 21.61
N GLY A 94 -9.94 -16.49 21.27
CA GLY A 94 -9.62 -17.12 19.98
C GLY A 94 -10.03 -16.26 18.78
N ALA A 95 -11.08 -15.44 18.95
CA ALA A 95 -11.49 -14.44 17.96
C ALA A 95 -10.42 -13.36 17.75
N SER A 96 -9.62 -12.97 18.75
CA SER A 96 -8.60 -11.93 18.57
C SER A 96 -7.42 -12.42 17.74
N VAL A 97 -6.97 -13.67 17.92
CA VAL A 97 -5.92 -14.31 17.10
C VAL A 97 -6.41 -14.51 15.66
N ILE A 98 -7.63 -15.04 15.48
CA ILE A 98 -8.22 -15.22 14.14
C ILE A 98 -8.42 -13.87 13.45
N MET A 99 -8.86 -12.84 14.17
CA MET A 99 -8.99 -11.48 13.62
C MET A 99 -7.61 -10.90 13.27
N ALA A 100 -6.61 -11.03 14.14
CA ALA A 100 -5.25 -10.57 13.86
C ALA A 100 -4.65 -11.28 12.63
N ALA A 101 -4.80 -12.59 12.53
CA ALA A 101 -4.38 -13.37 11.37
C ALA A 101 -5.16 -12.95 10.11
N ARG A 102 -6.48 -12.81 10.18
CA ARG A 102 -7.32 -12.39 9.05
C ARG A 102 -6.94 -11.00 8.57
N TYR A 103 -6.79 -10.03 9.46
CA TYR A 103 -6.39 -8.67 9.11
C TYR A 103 -4.94 -8.63 8.61
N GLY A 104 -4.03 -9.39 9.22
CA GLY A 104 -2.64 -9.50 8.78
C GLY A 104 -2.50 -10.10 7.40
N ILE A 105 -3.17 -11.23 7.13
CA ILE A 105 -3.20 -11.89 5.82
C ILE A 105 -3.87 -10.98 4.79
N ALA A 106 -5.05 -10.43 5.09
CA ALA A 106 -5.76 -9.55 4.15
C ALA A 106 -4.95 -8.30 3.79
N ARG A 107 -4.32 -7.65 4.79
CA ARG A 107 -3.46 -6.47 4.57
C ARG A 107 -2.17 -6.84 3.84
N GLY A 108 -1.56 -7.97 4.19
CA GLY A 108 -0.36 -8.49 3.53
C GLY A 108 -0.60 -8.79 2.05
N LEU A 109 -1.65 -9.56 1.74
CA LEU A 109 -2.06 -9.86 0.37
C LEU A 109 -2.39 -8.61 -0.44
N PHE A 110 -2.97 -7.59 0.20
CA PHE A 110 -3.24 -6.31 -0.45
C PHE A 110 -1.97 -5.49 -0.71
N SER A 111 -0.97 -5.55 0.19
CA SER A 111 0.28 -4.81 0.06
C SER A 111 1.18 -5.38 -1.03
N ASN A 112 1.38 -6.69 -1.03
CA ASN A 112 2.32 -7.35 -1.93
C ASN A 112 1.69 -7.92 -3.21
N GLU A 113 0.38 -7.78 -3.36
CA GLU A 113 -0.40 -8.22 -4.51
C GLU A 113 -0.25 -9.73 -4.84
N ALA A 114 0.12 -10.56 -3.85
CA ALA A 114 0.50 -11.96 -4.09
C ALA A 114 -0.64 -12.86 -4.62
N ASP A 115 -1.90 -12.45 -4.45
CA ASP A 115 -3.09 -13.22 -4.89
C ASP A 115 -3.87 -12.52 -6.03
N LEU A 116 -3.44 -11.32 -6.44
CA LEU A 116 -4.20 -10.51 -7.40
C LEU A 116 -3.88 -10.84 -8.87
N GLY A 117 -2.78 -11.55 -9.12
CA GLY A 117 -2.33 -11.88 -10.48
C GLY A 117 -1.89 -10.66 -11.31
N SER A 118 -1.77 -9.48 -10.70
CA SER A 118 -1.35 -8.22 -11.33
C SER A 118 0.15 -8.15 -11.58
N ALA A 119 0.97 -8.62 -10.63
CA ALA A 119 2.44 -8.54 -10.73
C ALA A 119 3.02 -9.20 -12.01
N PRO A 120 2.52 -10.37 -12.48
CA PRO A 120 2.92 -10.94 -13.76
C PRO A 120 2.70 -10.04 -14.99
N ILE A 121 1.73 -9.12 -14.96
CA ILE A 121 1.45 -8.20 -16.08
C ILE A 121 2.64 -7.28 -16.34
N VAL A 122 3.27 -6.75 -15.29
CA VAL A 122 4.50 -5.95 -15.40
C VAL A 122 5.70 -6.83 -15.70
N ALA A 123 5.79 -8.02 -15.11
CA ALA A 123 6.89 -8.94 -15.38
C ALA A 123 6.94 -9.36 -16.88
N ALA A 124 5.78 -9.48 -17.53
CA ALA A 124 5.68 -9.79 -18.96
C ALA A 124 6.20 -8.66 -19.88
N ALA A 125 6.23 -7.41 -19.39
CA ALA A 125 6.75 -6.27 -20.14
C ALA A 125 8.29 -6.17 -20.09
N ALA A 126 8.94 -6.96 -19.23
CA ALA A 126 10.39 -6.92 -19.06
C ALA A 126 11.11 -7.54 -20.26
N LYS A 127 12.22 -6.89 -20.66
CA LYS A 127 13.09 -7.39 -21.73
C LYS A 127 14.02 -8.49 -21.19
N THR A 128 13.49 -9.70 -21.03
CA THR A 128 14.25 -10.88 -20.57
C THR A 128 14.10 -12.06 -21.53
N LYS A 129 15.18 -12.82 -21.70
CA LYS A 129 15.16 -14.08 -22.46
C LYS A 129 14.88 -15.29 -21.57
N ASN A 130 14.91 -15.12 -20.25
CA ASN A 130 14.75 -16.20 -19.29
C ASN A 130 13.58 -15.87 -18.35
N PRO A 131 12.43 -16.56 -18.48
CA PRO A 131 11.24 -16.29 -17.67
C PRO A 131 11.47 -16.62 -16.19
N VAL A 132 12.29 -17.63 -15.87
CA VAL A 132 12.63 -17.99 -14.48
C VAL A 132 13.39 -16.85 -13.79
N LYS A 133 14.37 -16.26 -14.48
CA LYS A 133 15.10 -15.09 -13.94
C LYS A 133 14.16 -13.92 -13.67
N GLN A 134 13.21 -13.67 -14.58
CA GLN A 134 12.24 -12.58 -14.40
C GLN A 134 11.26 -12.87 -13.26
N ALA A 135 10.82 -14.11 -13.10
CA ALA A 135 9.97 -14.52 -11.99
C ALA A 135 10.69 -14.33 -10.64
N LEU A 136 11.98 -14.70 -10.56
CA LEU A 136 12.79 -14.47 -9.36
C LEU A 136 12.93 -12.97 -9.05
N VAL A 137 13.18 -12.13 -10.06
CA VAL A 137 13.22 -10.67 -9.88
C VAL A 137 11.86 -10.15 -9.40
N SER A 138 10.75 -10.61 -10.00
CA SER A 138 9.41 -10.23 -9.55
C SER A 138 9.12 -10.64 -8.11
N ALA A 139 9.60 -11.82 -7.68
CA ALA A 139 9.45 -12.29 -6.31
C ALA A 139 10.25 -11.44 -5.29
N THR A 140 11.33 -10.76 -5.71
CA THR A 140 12.03 -9.83 -4.80
C THR A 140 11.15 -8.64 -4.40
N GLY A 141 10.16 -8.27 -5.23
CA GLY A 141 9.22 -7.19 -4.90
C GLY A 141 8.42 -7.48 -3.62
N THR A 142 7.90 -8.70 -3.47
CA THR A 142 7.14 -9.08 -2.27
C THR A 142 8.01 -9.16 -1.02
N PHE A 143 9.28 -9.54 -1.18
CA PHE A 143 10.27 -9.51 -0.09
C PHE A 143 10.51 -8.09 0.42
N TRP A 144 10.80 -7.14 -0.49
CA TRP A 144 11.04 -5.75 -0.10
C TRP A 144 9.80 -5.08 0.48
N ASP A 145 8.62 -5.33 -0.09
CA ASP A 145 7.36 -4.77 0.42
C ASP A 145 7.01 -5.31 1.82
N THR A 146 6.86 -6.63 1.96
CA THR A 146 6.30 -7.20 3.20
C THR A 146 7.36 -7.47 4.26
N VAL A 147 8.49 -8.09 3.89
CA VAL A 147 9.49 -8.57 4.85
C VAL A 147 10.36 -7.43 5.36
N VAL A 148 10.62 -6.42 4.53
CA VAL A 148 11.42 -5.26 4.90
C VAL A 148 10.52 -4.10 5.31
N VAL A 149 9.79 -3.51 4.36
CA VAL A 149 9.08 -2.25 4.61
C VAL A 149 7.92 -2.43 5.60
N CYS A 150 6.98 -3.34 5.35
CA CYS A 150 5.83 -3.55 6.26
C CYS A 150 6.27 -4.04 7.64
N ALA A 151 7.29 -4.90 7.73
CA ALA A 151 7.81 -5.37 9.00
C ALA A 151 8.41 -4.22 9.83
N MET A 152 9.20 -3.34 9.19
CA MET A 152 9.72 -2.13 9.84
C MET A 152 8.60 -1.20 10.29
N THR A 153 7.57 -0.98 9.47
CA THR A 153 6.39 -0.18 9.84
C THR A 153 5.70 -0.77 11.07
N GLY A 154 5.46 -2.09 11.07
CA GLY A 154 4.84 -2.78 12.20
C GLY A 154 5.65 -2.66 13.48
N LEU A 155 6.97 -2.81 13.38
CA LEU A 155 7.87 -2.69 14.53
C LEU A 155 7.90 -1.26 15.08
N VAL A 156 7.96 -0.25 14.21
CA VAL A 156 7.85 1.17 14.60
C VAL A 156 6.54 1.40 15.35
N LEU A 157 5.40 0.99 14.77
CA LEU A 157 4.09 1.20 15.39
C LEU A 157 3.99 0.54 16.78
N VAL A 158 4.41 -0.73 16.92
CA VAL A 158 4.36 -1.42 18.22
C VAL A 158 5.30 -0.75 19.22
N SER A 159 6.51 -0.39 18.82
CA SER A 159 7.48 0.27 19.70
C SER A 159 6.98 1.62 20.21
N THR A 160 6.40 2.44 19.34
CA THR A 160 5.83 3.75 19.67
C THR A 160 4.60 3.61 20.57
N ILE A 161 3.70 2.65 20.30
CA ILE A 161 2.52 2.39 21.16
C ILE A 161 2.97 1.97 22.57
N MET A 162 4.01 1.14 22.68
CA MET A 162 4.54 0.72 23.98
C MET A 162 5.20 1.86 24.76
N ARG A 163 5.86 2.80 24.08
CA ARG A 163 6.49 3.96 24.72
C ARG A 163 5.47 5.04 25.11
N TYR A 164 4.39 5.20 24.33
CA TYR A 164 3.36 6.23 24.54
C TYR A 164 1.93 5.63 24.52
N PRO A 165 1.54 4.84 25.56
CA PRO A 165 0.28 4.10 25.56
C PRO A 165 -1.00 4.95 25.59
N GLY A 166 -0.91 6.26 25.84
CA GLY A 166 -2.06 7.17 25.93
C GLY A 166 -2.43 7.91 24.63
N ASP A 167 -1.59 7.85 23.59
CA ASP A 167 -1.70 8.73 22.41
C ASP A 167 -2.31 8.02 21.17
N PHE A 168 -2.60 6.72 21.28
CA PHE A 168 -3.04 5.84 20.18
C PHE A 168 -4.41 5.20 20.46
N GLY A 169 -5.48 6.02 20.52
CA GLY A 169 -6.87 5.53 20.59
C GLY A 169 -7.36 4.86 19.29
N ALA A 170 -8.69 4.83 19.05
CA ALA A 170 -9.31 4.31 17.81
C ALA A 170 -9.02 5.23 16.60
N ILE A 171 -7.76 5.30 16.19
CA ILE A 171 -7.25 6.22 15.18
C ILE A 171 -7.15 5.51 13.83
N ASN A 172 -7.44 6.21 12.73
CA ASN A 172 -7.20 5.72 11.38
C ASN A 172 -5.71 5.37 11.16
N GLY A 173 -5.42 4.26 10.48
CA GLY A 173 -4.06 3.74 10.34
C GLY A 173 -3.02 4.73 9.77
N ALA A 174 -3.41 5.62 8.84
CA ALA A 174 -2.52 6.65 8.31
C ALA A 174 -2.12 7.69 9.38
N VAL A 175 -3.05 8.05 10.26
CA VAL A 175 -2.82 9.02 11.34
C VAL A 175 -1.96 8.39 12.45
N MET A 176 -2.09 7.08 12.70
CA MET A 176 -1.20 6.36 13.63
C MET A 176 0.26 6.41 13.18
N THR A 177 0.53 6.12 11.91
CA THR A 177 1.90 6.18 11.37
C THR A 177 2.46 7.61 11.42
N LYS A 178 1.62 8.62 11.11
CA LYS A 178 2.00 10.03 11.22
C LYS A 178 2.39 10.43 12.64
N ARG A 179 1.65 9.94 13.64
CA ARG A 179 1.94 10.17 15.06
C ARG A 179 3.23 9.49 15.48
N ALA A 180 3.47 8.24 15.07
CA ALA A 180 4.73 7.55 15.33
C ALA A 180 5.94 8.30 14.75
N PHE A 181 5.81 8.81 13.52
CA PHE A 181 6.88 9.61 12.90
C PHE A 181 7.03 11.02 13.49
N ALA A 182 6.08 11.51 14.29
CA ALA A 182 6.23 12.77 15.01
C ALA A 182 7.26 12.69 16.15
N GLU A 183 7.70 11.48 16.54
CA GLU A 183 8.79 11.29 17.49
C GLU A 183 10.13 11.82 16.97
N ILE A 184 10.34 11.86 15.65
CA ILE A 184 11.52 12.53 15.09
C ILE A 184 11.24 14.04 15.10
N PRO A 185 11.95 14.83 15.92
CA PRO A 185 11.68 16.25 16.05
C PRO A 185 11.87 16.96 14.70
N VAL A 186 10.91 17.83 14.36
CA VAL A 186 10.92 18.76 13.20
C VAL A 186 10.83 18.12 11.81
N VAL A 187 11.49 16.97 11.57
CA VAL A 187 11.70 16.42 10.22
C VAL A 187 10.86 15.16 9.95
N GLY A 188 10.45 14.44 10.99
CA GLY A 188 9.77 13.13 10.87
C GLY A 188 8.47 13.14 10.07
N PRO A 189 7.50 14.00 10.40
CA PRO A 189 6.23 14.08 9.66
C PRO A 189 6.45 14.47 8.20
N THR A 190 7.42 15.34 7.91
CA THR A 190 7.73 15.78 6.54
C THR A 190 8.36 14.65 5.73
N ILE A 191 9.31 13.91 6.31
CA ILE A 191 9.91 12.71 5.68
C ILE A 191 8.83 11.68 5.39
N LEU A 192 7.94 11.41 6.35
CA LEU A 192 6.85 10.47 6.16
C LEU A 192 5.91 10.94 5.05
N THR A 193 5.48 12.21 5.06
CA THR A 193 4.57 12.73 4.04
C THR A 193 5.20 12.64 2.65
N VAL A 194 6.45 13.04 2.48
CA VAL A 194 7.14 12.95 1.18
C VAL A 194 7.29 11.48 0.74
N GLY A 195 7.72 10.59 1.64
CA GLY A 195 7.83 9.16 1.36
C GLY A 195 6.49 8.51 1.02
N LEU A 196 5.43 8.86 1.74
CA LEU A 196 4.10 8.31 1.52
C LEU A 196 3.45 8.87 0.25
N LEU A 197 3.64 10.17 -0.06
CA LEU A 197 3.15 10.76 -1.31
C LEU A 197 3.82 10.11 -2.53
N THR A 198 5.14 9.91 -2.48
CA THR A 198 5.90 9.25 -3.55
C THR A 198 5.51 7.78 -3.69
N PHE A 199 5.30 7.07 -2.58
CA PHE A 199 4.80 5.70 -2.56
C PHE A 199 3.42 5.59 -3.21
N VAL A 200 2.45 6.33 -2.69
CA VAL A 200 1.06 6.29 -3.15
C VAL A 200 0.97 6.69 -4.62
N TYR A 201 1.76 7.67 -5.06
CA TYR A 201 1.83 8.07 -6.46
C TYR A 201 2.44 6.98 -7.36
N SER A 202 3.52 6.32 -6.95
CA SER A 202 4.11 5.21 -7.71
C SER A 202 3.12 4.04 -7.90
N THR A 203 2.30 3.75 -6.89
CA THR A 203 1.26 2.73 -6.96
C THR A 203 0.15 3.11 -7.94
N ILE A 204 -0.26 4.39 -8.00
CA ILE A 204 -1.25 4.86 -8.99
C ILE A 204 -0.74 4.62 -10.42
N LEU A 205 0.53 4.90 -10.68
CA LEU A 205 1.11 4.68 -12.02
C LEU A 205 1.17 3.18 -12.38
N GLY A 206 1.54 2.32 -11.42
CA GLY A 206 1.56 0.87 -11.61
C GLY A 206 0.18 0.30 -11.93
N TRP A 207 -0.83 0.69 -11.15
CA TRP A 207 -2.21 0.22 -11.34
C TRP A 207 -2.85 0.75 -12.61
N SER A 208 -2.52 1.96 -13.04
CA SER A 208 -2.94 2.48 -14.35
C SER A 208 -2.40 1.62 -15.50
N TYR A 209 -1.13 1.20 -15.41
CA TYR A 209 -0.54 0.30 -16.40
C TYR A 209 -1.20 -1.09 -16.40
N TYR A 210 -1.46 -1.68 -15.23
CA TYR A 210 -2.15 -2.97 -15.13
C TYR A 210 -3.51 -2.93 -15.83
N GLY A 211 -4.32 -1.90 -15.52
CA GLY A 211 -5.62 -1.74 -16.14
C GLY A 211 -5.56 -1.46 -17.64
N GLU A 212 -4.56 -0.72 -18.11
CA GLU A 212 -4.35 -0.48 -19.54
C GLU A 212 -4.15 -1.80 -20.30
N ARG A 213 -3.36 -2.73 -19.75
CA ARG A 213 -3.12 -4.05 -20.36
C ARG A 213 -4.37 -4.93 -20.33
N SER A 214 -5.15 -4.88 -19.25
CA SER A 214 -6.43 -5.61 -19.17
C SER A 214 -7.45 -5.10 -20.20
N VAL A 215 -7.52 -3.79 -20.41
CA VAL A 215 -8.42 -3.18 -21.40
C VAL A 215 -7.96 -3.46 -22.83
N GLU A 216 -6.65 -3.41 -23.11
CA GLU A 216 -6.09 -3.84 -24.40
C GLU A 216 -6.45 -5.30 -24.71
N TYR A 217 -6.41 -6.19 -23.73
CA TYR A 217 -6.77 -7.60 -23.92
C TYR A 217 -8.26 -7.78 -24.27
N LEU A 218 -9.16 -7.04 -23.62
CA LEU A 218 -10.61 -7.17 -23.82
C LEU A 218 -11.12 -6.47 -25.10
N PHE A 219 -10.62 -5.27 -25.38
CA PHE A 219 -11.17 -4.39 -26.41
C PHE A 219 -10.17 -4.05 -27.53
N GLY A 220 -8.98 -4.65 -27.47
CA GLY A 220 -7.91 -4.45 -28.45
C GLY A 220 -7.21 -3.09 -28.31
N LYS A 221 -6.15 -2.89 -29.10
CA LYS A 221 -5.24 -1.73 -29.02
C LYS A 221 -5.91 -0.35 -29.16
N ARG A 222 -7.06 -0.28 -29.84
CA ARG A 222 -7.80 0.98 -30.04
C ARG A 222 -8.44 1.52 -28.75
N SER A 223 -8.60 0.68 -27.73
CA SER A 223 -9.21 1.04 -26.43
C SER A 223 -8.23 1.65 -25.42
N ILE A 224 -6.93 1.63 -25.69
CA ILE A 224 -5.89 2.14 -24.79
C ILE A 224 -6.05 3.65 -24.57
N MET A 225 -6.26 4.41 -25.63
CA MET A 225 -6.37 5.88 -25.58
C MET A 225 -7.60 6.37 -24.79
N PRO A 226 -8.82 5.83 -24.99
CA PRO A 226 -9.96 6.19 -24.15
C PRO A 226 -9.81 5.71 -22.69
N TYR A 227 -9.11 4.60 -22.43
CA TYR A 227 -8.85 4.15 -21.05
C TYR A 227 -7.95 5.11 -20.27
N ARG A 228 -6.88 5.62 -20.91
CA ARG A 228 -5.98 6.61 -20.29
C ARG A 228 -6.79 7.84 -19.87
N VAL A 229 -7.49 8.45 -20.83
CA VAL A 229 -8.33 9.64 -20.60
C VAL A 229 -9.43 9.40 -19.56
N GLY A 230 -10.11 8.25 -19.61
CA GLY A 230 -11.19 7.92 -18.68
C GLY A 230 -10.73 7.67 -17.24
N ASN A 231 -9.54 7.11 -17.02
CA ASN A 231 -8.97 6.95 -15.68
C ASN A 231 -8.69 8.28 -14.99
N GLU A 232 -8.44 9.34 -15.76
CA GLU A 232 -8.16 10.67 -15.25
C GLU A 232 -9.45 11.43 -14.88
N GLU A 233 -10.57 11.13 -15.55
CA GLU A 233 -11.90 11.71 -15.28
C GLU A 233 -12.60 11.10 -14.05
N ILE A 234 -12.09 10.01 -13.48
CA ILE A 234 -12.60 9.41 -12.23
C ILE A 234 -11.99 10.11 -10.98
N SER A 235 -11.14 11.13 -11.18
CA SER A 235 -10.49 11.88 -10.11
C SER A 235 -10.92 13.35 -9.90
N PRO A 236 -12.06 13.90 -10.41
CA PRO A 236 -12.59 15.16 -9.91
C PRO A 236 -13.36 14.87 -8.62
N GLY A 237 -12.96 15.57 -7.56
CA GLY A 237 -13.30 15.20 -6.19
C GLY A 237 -14.80 15.16 -5.88
N GLY A 238 -15.16 14.22 -5.01
CA GLY A 238 -16.40 14.25 -4.25
C GLY A 238 -17.29 13.04 -4.45
N GLU A 239 -16.85 11.85 -4.07
CA GLU A 239 -17.80 10.79 -3.70
C GLU A 239 -17.95 10.73 -2.18
N HIS A 240 -19.15 11.13 -1.77
CA HIS A 240 -19.75 10.94 -0.47
C HIS A 240 -19.44 9.55 0.11
N GLN A 241 -19.15 9.52 1.40
CA GLN A 241 -19.16 8.32 2.24
C GLN A 241 -20.43 7.49 1.96
N ARG A 242 -20.31 6.41 1.18
CA ARG A 242 -21.20 5.25 1.29
C ARG A 242 -20.37 4.04 1.63
N THR A 243 -20.32 3.81 2.94
CA THR A 243 -20.41 2.49 3.58
C THR A 243 -19.73 1.35 2.84
N GLN A 244 -18.55 1.02 3.33
CA GLN A 244 -17.98 -0.33 3.29
C GLN A 244 -18.98 -1.32 3.91
N HIS A 245 -19.86 -1.88 3.09
CA HIS A 245 -20.48 -3.17 3.40
C HIS A 245 -19.73 -4.23 2.61
N ALA A 246 -18.97 -5.03 3.35
CA ALA A 246 -18.41 -6.28 2.85
C ALA A 246 -19.52 -7.15 2.23
N PRO A 247 -19.33 -7.75 1.05
CA PRO A 247 -20.25 -8.77 0.59
C PRO A 247 -20.09 -10.00 1.51
N SER A 248 -21.22 -10.42 2.08
CA SER A 248 -21.40 -11.61 2.90
C SER A 248 -20.85 -12.87 2.21
N PRO A 249 -20.26 -13.82 2.94
CA PRO A 249 -19.73 -15.06 2.37
C PRO A 249 -20.90 -15.99 2.04
N GLY A 250 -21.33 -16.03 0.78
CA GLY A 250 -22.47 -16.86 0.41
C GLY A 250 -22.87 -16.81 -1.06
N CYS A 251 -21.93 -16.84 -2.00
CA CYS A 251 -22.27 -17.11 -3.41
C CYS A 251 -21.06 -17.54 -4.25
N PHE A 252 -20.20 -18.42 -3.74
CA PHE A 252 -19.11 -19.02 -4.52
C PHE A 252 -19.21 -20.55 -4.50
N SER A 253 -20.35 -21.05 -4.96
CA SER A 253 -20.55 -22.48 -5.23
C SER A 253 -21.60 -22.61 -6.33
N ARG A 254 -21.13 -22.58 -7.58
CA ARG A 254 -21.73 -23.17 -8.81
C ARG A 254 -21.33 -22.31 -10.01
N ARG A 255 -20.16 -22.60 -10.60
CA ARG A 255 -19.90 -22.51 -12.05
C ARG A 255 -18.49 -23.02 -12.36
N THR A 256 -18.30 -24.32 -12.16
CA THR A 256 -17.20 -25.10 -12.73
C THR A 256 -17.77 -26.42 -13.24
N SER A 257 -18.53 -26.32 -14.33
CA SER A 257 -18.76 -27.42 -15.26
C SER A 257 -19.11 -26.80 -16.61
N LEU A 258 -18.41 -27.21 -17.67
CA LEU A 258 -18.54 -26.79 -19.07
C LEU A 258 -17.72 -25.55 -19.47
N ARG A 259 -16.43 -25.75 -19.78
CA ARG A 259 -15.93 -25.81 -21.16
C ARG A 259 -14.39 -25.84 -21.18
N ARG A 260 -13.90 -26.93 -21.80
CA ARG A 260 -12.54 -27.25 -22.24
C ARG A 260 -11.56 -27.67 -21.16
#